data_AF-A0A7Y3AW75-F1
#
_entry.id   AF-A0A7Y3AW75-F1
#
_cell.length_a   1.000
_cell.length_b   1.000
_cell.length_c   1.000
_cell.angle_alpha   90.00
_cell.angle_beta   90.00
_cell.angle_gamma   90.00
#
_symmetry.space_group_name_H-M   'P 1'
#
loop_
_entity.id
_entity.type
_entity.pdbx_description
1 polymer ?
#
loop_
_entity_poly.entity_id
_entity_poly.type
_entity_poly.pdbx_seq_one_letter_code
_entity_poly.pdbx_strand_id
1 'polypeptide(L)'
;SSFSDNYRINSILKTVDPEGYMVKTEIDQKSLQAMVQTVMTTPPYYTQKALAAIRKKMANDDIILDEKDKKILHYLSIGTKTKDMVNHVSLSLPSIENRKRQLKAVFGVEKQNDQALITESRNRGFI
;
A
#
# COMPACT_ATOMS: atom_id res chain seq x y z
N SER A 1 -3.89 -12.59 4.16
CA SER A 1 -2.68 -12.54 3.32
C SER A 1 -1.90 -11.29 3.71
N SER A 2 -0.63 -11.41 4.09
CA SER A 2 0.19 -10.34 4.74
C SER A 2 0.35 -9.02 3.95
N PHE A 3 -0.21 -8.93 2.74
CA PHE A 3 -0.07 -7.81 1.79
C PHE A 3 -1.19 -6.77 1.92
N SER A 4 -2.45 -7.19 2.12
CA SER A 4 -3.54 -6.25 2.48
C SER A 4 -3.19 -5.47 3.74
N ASP A 5 -2.42 -6.11 4.62
CA ASP A 5 -2.01 -5.55 5.89
C ASP A 5 -1.03 -4.39 5.68
N ASN A 6 -0.01 -4.52 4.81
CA ASN A 6 0.94 -3.43 4.56
C ASN A 6 0.30 -2.18 3.97
N TYR A 7 -0.55 -2.33 2.94
CA TYR A 7 -1.25 -1.19 2.34
C TYR A 7 -2.17 -0.51 3.37
N ARG A 8 -2.89 -1.31 4.15
CA ARG A 8 -3.79 -0.81 5.20
C ARG A 8 -3.03 -0.11 6.33
N ILE A 9 -1.90 -0.68 6.78
CA ILE A 9 -0.99 -0.08 7.76
C ILE A 9 -0.52 1.29 7.25
N ASN A 10 0.04 1.34 6.04
CA ASN A 10 0.54 2.57 5.44
C ASN A 10 -0.53 3.64 5.25
N SER A 11 -1.77 3.24 4.96
CA SER A 11 -2.91 4.15 4.84
C SER A 11 -3.33 4.71 6.19
N ILE A 12 -3.43 3.86 7.23
CA ILE A 12 -3.77 4.29 8.60
C ILE A 12 -2.70 5.26 9.12
N LEU A 13 -1.43 4.92 8.99
CA LEU A 13 -0.33 5.77 9.47
C LEU A 13 -0.31 7.14 8.79
N LYS A 14 -0.68 7.23 7.50
CA LYS A 14 -0.74 8.53 6.80
C LYS A 14 -1.98 9.36 7.19
N THR A 15 -3.10 8.70 7.47
CA THR A 15 -4.40 9.38 7.63
C THR A 15 -4.73 9.70 9.08
N VAL A 16 -4.28 8.85 10.01
CA VAL A 16 -4.56 8.94 11.44
C VAL A 16 -3.35 9.45 12.21
N ASP A 17 -2.13 9.22 11.71
CA ASP A 17 -0.85 9.53 12.39
C ASP A 17 -0.84 9.07 13.86
N PRO A 18 -1.01 7.76 14.13
CA PRO A 18 -1.25 7.28 15.48
C PRO A 18 0.04 7.22 16.31
N GLU A 19 0.01 7.71 17.54
CA GLU A 19 1.11 7.58 18.50
C GLU A 19 1.40 6.12 18.91
N GLY A 20 0.48 5.19 18.62
CA GLY A 20 0.66 3.76 18.89
C GLY A 20 -0.01 2.90 17.83
N TYR A 21 0.72 1.94 17.25
CA TYR A 21 0.17 0.95 16.32
C TYR A 21 0.78 -0.44 16.52
N MET A 22 -0.09 -1.43 16.70
CA MET A 22 0.31 -2.83 16.86
C MET A 22 -0.37 -3.72 15.81
N VAL A 23 0.41 -4.57 15.15
CA VAL A 23 -0.13 -5.61 14.27
C VAL A 23 -0.63 -6.77 15.12
N LYS A 24 -1.88 -7.22 14.90
CA LYS A 24 -2.58 -8.23 15.72
C LYS A 24 -1.76 -9.48 16.05
N THR A 25 -0.94 -9.96 15.11
CA THR A 25 -0.08 -11.15 15.29
C THR A 25 1.13 -10.93 16.19
N GLU A 26 1.40 -9.69 16.59
CA GLU A 26 2.53 -9.27 17.43
C GLU A 26 2.04 -8.70 18.76
N ILE A 27 0.80 -9.04 19.16
CA ILE A 27 0.21 -8.60 20.44
C ILE A 27 0.23 -9.77 21.42
N ASP A 28 0.82 -9.50 22.58
CA ASP A 28 0.70 -10.28 23.80
C ASP A 28 0.52 -9.34 25.00
N GLN A 29 0.32 -9.88 26.20
CA GLN A 29 0.09 -9.06 27.40
C GLN A 29 1.24 -8.09 27.68
N LYS A 30 2.49 -8.53 27.49
CA LYS A 30 3.69 -7.73 27.82
C LYS A 30 3.88 -6.60 26.83
N SER A 31 3.77 -6.89 25.54
CA SER A 31 3.86 -5.91 24.45
C SER A 31 2.72 -4.90 24.52
N LEU A 32 1.51 -5.30 24.90
CA LEU A 32 0.39 -4.37 25.08
C LEU A 32 0.64 -3.41 26.25
N GLN A 33 1.10 -3.93 27.41
CA GLN A 33 1.47 -3.09 28.55
C GLN A 33 2.62 -2.13 28.20
N ALA A 34 3.64 -2.63 27.50
CA ALA A 34 4.76 -1.82 27.04
C ALA A 34 4.31 -0.73 26.07
N MET A 35 3.39 -1.04 25.15
CA MET A 35 2.82 -0.07 24.22
C MET A 35 2.10 1.05 24.96
N VAL A 36 1.17 0.71 25.87
CA VAL A 36 0.44 1.71 26.65
C VAL A 36 1.39 2.57 27.45
N GLN A 37 2.37 1.98 28.14
CA GLN A 37 3.35 2.73 28.91
C GLN A 37 4.16 3.69 28.03
N THR A 38 4.65 3.19 26.89
CA THR A 38 5.48 3.97 25.96
C THR A 38 4.69 5.11 25.35
N VAL A 39 3.45 4.88 24.92
CA VAL A 39 2.62 5.94 24.34
C VAL A 39 2.30 7.04 25.37
N MET A 40 2.16 6.69 26.64
CA MET A 40 1.89 7.65 27.72
C MET A 40 3.12 8.47 28.14
N THR A 41 4.35 7.95 27.96
CA THR A 41 5.58 8.63 28.40
C THR A 41 6.41 9.20 27.27
N THR A 42 6.61 8.43 26.21
CA THR A 42 7.56 8.68 25.12
C THR A 42 7.05 8.05 23.82
N PRO A 43 5.93 8.53 23.25
CA PRO A 43 5.44 8.04 21.98
C PRO A 43 6.44 8.37 20.83
N PRO A 44 6.38 7.67 19.68
CA PRO A 44 5.40 6.64 19.33
C PRO A 44 5.84 5.20 19.63
N TYR A 45 4.89 4.26 19.66
CA TYR A 45 5.15 2.82 19.75
C TYR A 45 4.61 2.06 18.53
N TYR A 46 5.50 1.39 17.81
CA TYR A 46 5.16 0.60 16.62
C TYR A 46 5.76 -0.81 16.69
N THR A 47 4.96 -1.83 16.41
CA THR A 47 5.48 -3.20 16.33
C THR A 47 6.35 -3.41 15.08
N GLN A 48 7.14 -4.48 15.06
CA GLN A 48 8.16 -4.70 14.02
C GLN A 48 7.57 -4.75 12.61
N LYS A 49 6.42 -5.41 12.41
CA LYS A 49 5.74 -5.41 11.10
C LYS A 49 5.25 -4.03 10.69
N ALA A 50 4.76 -3.23 11.65
CA ALA A 50 4.34 -1.87 11.37
C ALA A 50 5.52 -1.01 10.91
N LEU A 51 6.66 -1.08 11.63
CA LEU A 51 7.90 -0.41 11.25
C LEU A 51 8.43 -0.87 9.89
N ALA A 52 8.34 -2.16 9.59
CA ALA A 52 8.75 -2.70 8.30
C ALA A 52 7.88 -2.13 7.16
N ALA A 53 6.57 -2.03 7.36
CA ALA A 53 5.65 -1.43 6.40
C ALA A 53 5.96 0.05 6.15
N ILE A 54 6.25 0.82 7.21
CA ILE A 54 6.65 2.23 7.14
C ILE A 54 7.92 2.38 6.32
N ARG A 55 8.99 1.65 6.69
CA ARG A 55 10.28 1.74 6.00
C ARG A 55 10.17 1.39 4.52
N LYS A 56 9.37 0.37 4.22
CA LYS A 56 9.11 -0.05 2.84
C LYS A 56 8.41 1.05 2.05
N LYS A 57 7.49 1.80 2.66
CA LYS A 57 6.86 2.97 2.02
C LYS A 57 7.84 4.12 1.83
N MET A 58 8.61 4.49 2.86
CA MET A 58 9.58 5.60 2.78
C MET A 58 10.62 5.37 1.68
N ALA A 59 11.03 4.11 1.46
CA ALA A 59 11.92 3.76 0.35
C ALA A 59 11.29 3.97 -1.04
N ASN A 60 10.00 4.27 -1.13
CA ASN A 60 9.24 4.48 -2.36
C ASN A 60 8.57 5.86 -2.42
N ASP A 61 9.01 6.84 -1.62
CA ASP A 61 8.40 8.19 -1.55
C ASP A 61 8.40 8.95 -2.90
N ASP A 62 9.23 8.55 -3.86
CA ASP A 62 9.27 9.11 -5.22
C ASP A 62 8.01 8.77 -6.04
N ILE A 63 7.25 7.76 -5.63
CA ILE A 63 6.08 7.25 -6.36
C ILE A 63 4.79 7.76 -5.70
N ILE A 64 4.22 8.81 -6.30
CA ILE A 64 2.94 9.39 -5.87
C ILE A 64 1.82 8.81 -6.74
N LEU A 65 0.94 8.01 -6.14
CA LEU A 65 -0.26 7.47 -6.79
C LEU A 65 -1.52 8.10 -6.22
N ASP A 66 -2.43 8.52 -7.11
CA ASP A 66 -3.76 8.98 -6.69
C ASP A 66 -4.71 7.79 -6.40
N GLU A 67 -5.93 8.06 -5.95
CA GLU A 67 -6.89 6.98 -5.64
C GLU A 67 -7.27 6.13 -6.85
N LYS A 68 -7.34 6.73 -8.05
CA LYS A 68 -7.72 6.02 -9.27
C LYS A 68 -6.60 5.09 -9.71
N ASP A 69 -5.35 5.53 -9.60
CA ASP A 69 -4.16 4.72 -9.86
C ASP A 69 -4.11 3.50 -8.94
N LYS A 70 -4.37 3.69 -7.64
CA LYS A 70 -4.44 2.60 -6.67
C LYS A 70 -5.56 1.62 -6.98
N LYS A 71 -6.74 2.11 -7.38
CA LYS A 71 -7.85 1.24 -7.84
C LYS A 71 -7.44 0.45 -9.07
N ILE A 72 -6.79 1.07 -10.05
CA ILE A 72 -6.30 0.39 -11.26
C ILE A 72 -5.33 -0.75 -10.88
N LEU A 73 -4.33 -0.48 -10.03
CA LEU A 73 -3.39 -1.49 -9.55
C LEU A 73 -4.10 -2.62 -8.80
N HIS A 74 -5.07 -2.29 -7.94
CA HIS A 74 -5.84 -3.28 -7.20
C HIS A 74 -6.64 -4.20 -8.13
N TYR A 75 -7.41 -3.63 -9.07
CA TYR A 75 -8.21 -4.43 -10.01
C TYR A 75 -7.36 -5.24 -10.98
N LEU A 76 -6.20 -4.72 -11.39
CA LEU A 76 -5.19 -5.49 -12.12
C LEU A 76 -4.71 -6.69 -11.28
N SER A 77 -4.43 -6.48 -10.00
CA SER A 77 -3.89 -7.51 -9.11
C SER A 77 -4.83 -8.70 -8.89
N ILE A 78 -6.15 -8.49 -8.98
CA ILE A 78 -7.17 -9.53 -8.84
C ILE A 78 -7.62 -10.12 -10.19
N GLY A 79 -6.99 -9.71 -11.30
CA GLY A 79 -7.23 -10.26 -12.63
C GLY A 79 -8.44 -9.66 -13.38
N THR A 80 -8.95 -8.50 -12.96
CA THR A 80 -10.01 -7.80 -13.69
C THR A 80 -9.51 -7.37 -15.07
N LYS A 81 -10.30 -7.56 -16.13
CA LYS A 81 -9.94 -7.08 -17.48
C LYS A 81 -10.08 -5.56 -17.54
N THR A 82 -9.23 -4.87 -18.30
CA THR A 82 -9.30 -3.39 -18.42
C THR A 82 -10.71 -2.90 -18.82
N LYS A 83 -11.41 -3.65 -19.69
CA LYS A 83 -12.77 -3.34 -20.15
C LYS A 83 -13.78 -3.27 -18.99
N ASP A 84 -13.61 -4.12 -17.99
CA ASP A 84 -14.52 -4.22 -16.84
C ASP A 84 -14.15 -3.23 -15.72
N MET A 85 -12.90 -2.74 -15.69
CA MET A 85 -12.44 -1.74 -14.71
C MET A 85 -13.13 -0.38 -14.84
N VAL A 86 -13.69 -0.07 -16.01
CA VAL A 86 -14.45 1.17 -16.27
C VAL A 86 -15.55 1.35 -15.22
N ASN A 87 -16.19 0.26 -14.82
CA ASN A 87 -17.29 0.24 -13.84
C ASN A 87 -16.82 0.48 -12.39
N HIS A 88 -15.52 0.34 -12.11
CA HIS A 88 -14.97 0.40 -10.76
C HIS A 88 -14.12 1.65 -10.48
N VAL A 89 -13.45 2.17 -11.52
CA VAL A 89 -12.53 3.32 -11.41
C VAL A 89 -13.22 4.63 -11.81
N SER A 90 -14.43 4.58 -12.39
CA SER A 90 -15.17 5.75 -12.91
C SER A 90 -14.32 6.54 -13.91
N LEU A 91 -13.64 5.83 -14.81
CA LEU A 91 -12.79 6.36 -15.86
C LEU A 91 -13.14 5.70 -17.19
N SER A 92 -13.00 6.42 -18.29
CA SER A 92 -13.15 5.84 -19.62
C SER A 92 -12.03 4.83 -19.92
N LEU A 93 -12.31 3.85 -20.79
CA LEU A 93 -11.33 2.84 -21.19
C LEU A 93 -9.99 3.44 -21.68
N PRO A 94 -9.99 4.49 -22.54
CA PRO A 94 -8.74 5.15 -22.94
C PRO A 94 -7.99 5.79 -21.77
N SER A 95 -8.71 6.34 -20.79
CA SER A 95 -8.11 6.95 -19.60
C SER A 95 -7.41 5.90 -18.72
N ILE A 96 -8.01 4.71 -18.59
CA ILE A 96 -7.43 3.60 -17.83
C ILE A 96 -6.15 3.09 -18.52
N GLU A 97 -6.18 2.88 -19.84
CA GLU A 97 -4.98 2.46 -20.58
C GLU A 97 -3.85 3.50 -20.52
N ASN A 98 -4.19 4.80 -20.61
CA ASN A 98 -3.18 5.84 -20.45
C ASN A 98 -2.56 5.85 -19.04
N ARG A 99 -3.37 5.70 -17.99
CA ARG A 99 -2.87 5.59 -16.61
C ARG A 99 -2.04 4.33 -16.38
N LYS A 100 -2.42 3.18 -16.94
CA LYS A 100 -1.59 1.97 -16.92
C LYS A 100 -0.22 2.21 -17.53
N ARG A 101 -0.15 2.91 -18.66
CA ARG A 101 1.13 3.29 -19.29
C ARG A 101 1.96 4.19 -18.38
N GLN A 102 1.35 5.19 -17.75
CA GLN A 102 2.02 6.06 -16.77
C GLN A 102 2.52 5.26 -15.57
N LEU A 103 1.71 4.36 -15.01
CA LEU A 103 2.12 3.46 -13.94
C LEU A 103 3.32 2.61 -14.35
N LYS A 104 3.33 2.05 -15.56
CA LYS A 104 4.52 1.30 -16.03
C LYS A 104 5.78 2.15 -16.08
N ALA A 105 5.68 3.44 -16.44
CA ALA A 105 6.80 4.37 -16.38
C ALA A 105 7.29 4.61 -14.95
N VAL A 106 6.37 4.95 -14.06
CA VAL A 106 6.66 5.23 -12.64
C VAL A 106 7.27 4.01 -11.94
N PHE A 107 6.85 2.80 -12.30
CA PHE A 107 7.38 1.55 -11.74
C PHE A 107 8.62 1.01 -12.49
N GLY A 108 9.11 1.68 -13.54
CA GLY A 108 10.30 1.26 -14.29
C GLY A 108 10.10 -0.01 -15.15
N VAL A 109 8.85 -0.30 -15.54
CA VAL A 109 8.43 -1.50 -16.27
C VAL A 109 7.75 -1.18 -17.60
N GLU A 110 8.09 -0.04 -18.22
CA GLU A 110 7.48 0.52 -19.44
C GLU A 110 7.31 -0.49 -20.58
N LYS A 111 8.33 -1.33 -20.79
CA LYS A 111 8.38 -2.32 -21.87
C LYS A 111 7.83 -3.69 -21.48
N GLN A 112 7.30 -3.82 -20.26
CA GLN A 112 6.85 -5.09 -19.72
C GLN A 112 5.32 -5.21 -19.69
N ASN A 113 4.84 -6.42 -19.44
CA ASN A 113 3.41 -6.72 -19.37
C ASN A 113 2.78 -6.23 -18.05
N ASP A 114 1.46 -6.35 -17.97
CA ASP A 114 0.73 -5.96 -16.75
C ASP A 114 1.12 -6.83 -15.54
N GLN A 115 1.58 -8.06 -15.77
CA GLN A 115 2.10 -8.92 -14.71
C GLN A 115 3.36 -8.33 -14.07
N ALA A 116 4.27 -7.75 -14.84
CA ALA A 116 5.45 -7.07 -14.30
C ALA A 116 5.06 -5.84 -13.47
N LEU A 117 4.07 -5.06 -13.93
CA LEU A 117 3.53 -3.94 -13.16
C LEU A 117 2.95 -4.41 -11.82
N ILE A 118 2.19 -5.50 -11.81
CA ILE A 118 1.63 -6.09 -10.58
C ILE A 118 2.76 -6.57 -9.65
N THR A 119 3.76 -7.27 -10.19
CA THR A 119 4.89 -7.77 -9.41
C THR A 119 5.66 -6.62 -8.77
N GLU A 120 6.01 -5.58 -9.54
CA GLU A 120 6.72 -4.41 -9.01
C GLU A 120 5.88 -3.62 -8.01
N SER A 121 4.58 -3.46 -8.27
CA SER A 121 3.65 -2.81 -7.34
C SER A 121 3.59 -3.56 -6.01
N ARG A 122 3.61 -4.90 -6.02
CA ARG A 122 3.67 -5.74 -4.81
C ARG A 122 5.02 -5.67 -4.11
N ASN A 123 6.11 -5.69 -4.88
CA ASN A 123 7.47 -5.56 -4.37
C ASN A 123 7.66 -4.25 -3.63
N ARG A 124 7.08 -3.16 -4.14
CA ARG A 124 7.13 -1.82 -3.55
C ARG A 124 6.04 -1.54 -2.51
N GLY A 125 5.05 -2.41 -2.39
CA GLY A 125 4.03 -2.35 -1.32
C GLY A 125 2.81 -1.46 -1.62
N PHE A 126 2.50 -1.24 -2.91
CA PHE A 126 1.31 -0.52 -3.36
C PHE A 126 0.06 -1.41 -3.47
N ILE A 127 0.23 -2.73 -3.52
CA ILE A 127 -0.82 -3.77 -3.54
C ILE A 127 -0.41 -5.00 -2.73
#